data_AF-A0A939FH24-F1
#
_entry.id   AF-A0A939FH24-F1
#
_cell.length_a   1.000
_cell.length_b   1.000
_cell.length_c   1.000
_cell.angle_alpha   90.00
_cell.angle_beta   90.00
_cell.angle_gamma   90.00
#
_symmetry.space_group_name_H-M   'P 1'
#
loop_
_entity.id
_entity.type
_entity.pdbx_description
1 polymer ?
#
loop_
_entity_poly.entity_id
_entity_poly.type
_entity_poly.pdbx_seq_one_letter_code
_entity_poly.pdbx_strand_id
1 'polypeptide(L)' 'MNSAPPSYQGHRYPVEVISHCVWLYFRFPLSFREAGELMLQRGVLVSHETVRRWCMKFGQAYANGLRRRRP' A
#
# COMPACT_ATOMS: atom_id res chain seq x y z
N MET A 1 19.59 2.97 9.24
CA MET A 1 19.65 2.49 7.84
C MET A 1 18.81 3.45 6.99
N ASN A 2 19.45 4.21 6.11
CA ASN A 2 18.78 5.15 5.19
C ASN A 2 17.75 4.39 4.37
N SER A 3 16.47 4.55 4.71
CA SER A 3 15.38 3.98 3.92
C SER A 3 15.23 4.87 2.70
N ALA A 4 15.94 4.55 1.62
CA ALA A 4 15.65 5.15 0.33
C ALA A 4 14.14 4.99 0.04
N PRO A 5 13.48 6.01 -0.54
CA PRO A 5 12.06 5.91 -0.83
C PRO A 5 11.81 4.68 -1.73
N PRO A 6 10.74 3.93 -1.48
CA PRO A 6 10.43 2.74 -2.27
C PRO A 6 10.34 3.09 -3.77
N SER A 7 11.04 2.32 -4.62
CA SER A 7 10.95 2.50 -6.08
C SER A 7 9.67 1.88 -6.64
N TYR A 8 8.86 2.72 -7.30
CA TYR A 8 7.63 2.32 -7.97
C TYR A 8 7.83 2.03 -9.46
N GLN A 9 9.06 2.05 -9.97
CA GLN A 9 9.34 1.76 -11.38
C GLN A 9 8.84 0.36 -11.78
N GLY A 10 8.28 0.25 -12.98
CA GLY A 10 7.85 -1.02 -13.58
C GLY A 10 6.49 -1.56 -13.10
N HIS A 11 5.70 -0.81 -12.32
CA HIS A 11 4.35 -1.24 -11.96
C HIS A 11 3.33 -0.70 -12.97
N ARG A 12 2.34 -1.55 -13.29
CA ARG A 12 1.20 -1.20 -14.17
C ARG A 12 0.29 -0.12 -13.56
N TYR A 13 0.24 -0.04 -12.23
CA TYR A 13 -0.64 0.86 -11.53
C TYR A 13 0.07 2.18 -11.19
N PRO A 14 -0.65 3.32 -11.23
CA PRO A 14 -0.11 4.59 -10.78
C PRO A 14 0.40 4.51 -9.34
N VAL A 15 1.41 5.30 -9.02
CA VAL A 15 2.00 5.37 -7.68
C VAL A 15 0.95 5.71 -6.62
N GLU A 16 0.00 6.58 -6.95
CA GLU A 16 -1.10 6.97 -6.05
C GLU A 16 -1.99 5.78 -5.66
N VAL A 17 -2.29 4.87 -6.59
CA VAL A 17 -3.08 3.66 -6.30
C VAL A 17 -2.31 2.74 -5.35
N ILE A 18 -1.04 2.47 -5.68
CA ILE A 18 -0.19 1.57 -4.91
C ILE A 18 -0.01 2.11 -3.49
N SER A 19 0.38 3.39 -3.39
CA SER A 19 0.62 4.06 -2.12
C SER A 19 -0.62 4.12 -1.25
N HIS A 20 -1.77 4.46 -1.83
CA HIS A 20 -3.02 4.55 -1.10
C HIS A 20 -3.48 3.19 -0.59
N CYS A 21 -3.37 2.13 -1.42
CA CYS A 21 -3.75 0.78 -1.02
C CYS A 21 -2.86 0.24 0.11
N VAL A 22 -1.53 0.41 0.01
CA VAL A 22 -0.59 0.02 1.08
C VAL A 22 -0.84 0.84 2.34
N TRP A 23 -1.05 2.16 2.22
CA TRP A 23 -1.35 3.01 3.36
C TRP A 23 -2.62 2.57 4.10
N LEU A 24 -3.70 2.26 3.38
CA LEU A 24 -4.96 1.77 3.99
C LEU A 24 -4.71 0.51 4.82
N TYR A 25 -3.98 -0.46 4.27
CA TYR A 25 -3.66 -1.71 4.96
C TYR A 25 -2.85 -1.49 6.25
N PHE A 26 -1.85 -0.60 6.25
CA PHE A 26 -1.02 -0.36 7.43
C PHE A 26 -1.66 0.62 8.45
N ARG A 27 -2.63 1.43 8.03
CA ARG A 27 -3.27 2.44 8.88
C ARG A 27 -4.54 1.95 9.58
N PHE A 28 -5.24 1.00 8.97
CA PHE A 28 -6.53 0.47 9.44
C PHE A 28 -6.49 -1.05 9.53
N PRO A 29 -7.33 -1.69 10.38
CA PRO A 29 -7.38 -3.15 10.52
C PRO A 29 -8.12 -3.80 9.34
N LEU A 30 -7.64 -3.60 8.11
CA LEU A 30 -8.25 -4.10 6.88
C LEU A 30 -7.57 -5.40 6.42
N SER A 31 -8.35 -6.32 5.85
CA SER A 31 -7.78 -7.43 5.08
C SER A 31 -7.32 -6.96 3.69
N PHE A 32 -6.51 -7.76 2.99
CA PHE A 32 -6.12 -7.46 1.61
C PHE A 32 -7.32 -7.40 0.65
N ARG A 33 -8.38 -8.17 0.94
CA ARG A 33 -9.62 -8.14 0.16
C ARG A 33 -10.35 -6.82 0.38
N GLU A 34 -10.53 -6.41 1.64
CA GLU A 34 -11.18 -5.13 1.98
C GLU A 34 -10.44 -3.95 1.35
N ALA A 35 -9.11 -3.93 1.41
CA ALA A 35 -8.31 -2.89 0.78
C ALA A 35 -8.50 -2.85 -0.75
N GLY A 36 -8.68 -4.01 -1.39
CA GLY A 36 -9.01 -4.12 -2.81
C GLY A 36 -10.44 -3.65 -3.13
N GLU A 37 -11.42 -3.96 -2.27
CA GLU A 37 -12.82 -3.51 -2.42
C GLU A 37 -12.94 -1.99 -2.28
N LEU A 38 -12.18 -1.37 -1.38
CA LEU A 38 -12.08 0.10 -1.32
C LEU A 38 -11.47 0.71 -2.58
N MET A 39 -10.55 0.00 -3.26
CA MET A 39 -10.01 0.46 -4.54
C MET A 39 -11.04 0.27 -5.66
N LEU A 40 -11.84 -0.79 -5.60
CA LEU A 40 -12.92 -1.03 -6.54
C LEU A 40 -13.98 0.06 -6.47
N GLN A 41 -14.33 0.54 -5.27
CA GLN A 41 -15.22 1.70 -5.08
C GLN A 41 -14.69 2.97 -5.75
N ARG A 42 -13.37 3.07 -5.96
CA ARG A 42 -12.70 4.17 -6.68
C ARG A 42 -12.51 3.89 -8.17
N GLY A 43 -13.12 2.83 -8.69
CA GLY A 43 -13.00 2.42 -10.10
C GLY A 43 -11.70 1.68 -10.44
N VAL A 44 -10.92 1.26 -9.44
CA VAL A 44 -9.64 0.59 -9.64
C VAL A 44 -9.74 -0.88 -9.23
N LEU A 45 -9.82 -1.76 -10.22
CA LEU A 45 -9.84 -3.21 -9.99
C LEU A 45 -8.44 -3.71 -9.62
N VAL A 46 -8.25 -4.11 -8.37
CA VAL A 46 -6.98 -4.67 -7.85
C VAL A 46 -7.25 -6.02 -7.19
N SER A 47 -6.52 -7.06 -7.57
CA SER A 47 -6.63 -8.36 -6.91
C SER A 47 -6.00 -8.32 -5.52
N HIS A 48 -6.55 -9.11 -4.57
CA HIS A 48 -5.98 -9.20 -3.22
C HIS A 48 -4.49 -9.64 -3.24
N GLU A 49 -4.09 -10.48 -4.20
CA GLU A 49 -2.69 -10.87 -4.38
C GLU A 49 -1.80 -9.69 -4.78
N THR A 50 -2.32 -8.78 -5.61
CA THR A 50 -1.61 -7.56 -5.99
C THR A 50 -1.40 -6.67 -4.78
N VAL A 51 -2.44 -6.49 -3.94
CA VAL A 51 -2.34 -5.77 -2.66
C VAL A 51 -1.29 -6.42 -1.75
N ARG A 52 -1.31 -7.75 -1.62
CA ARG A 52 -0.34 -8.50 -0.83
C ARG A 52 1.09 -8.27 -1.32
N ARG A 53 1.34 -8.32 -2.64
CA ARG A 53 2.67 -8.05 -3.23
C ARG A 53 3.15 -6.64 -2.94
N TRP A 54 2.28 -5.65 -3.06
CA TRP A 54 2.62 -4.26 -2.70
C TRP A 54 2.93 -4.11 -1.21
N CYS A 55 2.15 -4.73 -0.33
CA CYS A 55 2.41 -4.68 1.10
C CYS A 55 3.73 -5.36 1.47
N MET A 56 4.10 -6.46 0.81
CA MET A 56 5.40 -7.10 1.00
C MET A 56 6.56 -6.21 0.52
N LYS A 57 6.41 -5.54 -0.62
CA LYS A 57 7.48 -4.72 -1.22
C LYS A 57 7.65 -3.35 -0.55
N PHE A 58 6.54 -2.69 -0.24
CA PHE A 58 6.53 -1.29 0.21
C PHE A 58 6.22 -1.14 1.69
N GLY A 59 5.63 -2.15 2.32
CA GLY A 59 5.05 -2.05 3.64
C GLY A 59 6.01 -1.58 4.73
N GLN A 60 7.28 -1.96 4.66
CA GLN A 60 8.28 -1.52 5.65
C GLN A 60 8.43 0.00 5.69
N ALA A 61 8.44 0.67 4.53
CA ALA A 61 8.55 2.12 4.46
C ALA A 61 7.31 2.81 5.06
N TYR A 62 6.11 2.28 4.78
CA TYR A 62 4.86 2.78 5.34
C TYR A 62 4.77 2.56 6.85
N ALA A 63 5.12 1.36 7.32
CA ALA A 63 5.13 1.03 8.74
C ALA A 63 6.11 1.92 9.51
N ASN A 64 7.31 2.16 8.98
CA ASN A 64 8.30 3.07 9.58
C ASN A 64 7.79 4.51 9.62
N GLY A 65 7.20 4.99 8.52
CA GLY A 65 6.62 6.33 8.44
C GLY A 65 5.47 6.54 9.43
N LEU A 66 4.59 5.55 9.56
CA LEU A 66 3.47 5.58 10.51
C LEU A 66 3.97 5.52 11.96
N ARG A 67 4.96 4.69 12.29
CA ARG A 67 5.56 4.64 13.63
C ARG A 67 6.18 5.98 14.03
N ARG A 68 6.89 6.64 13.11
CA ARG A 68 7.51 7.96 13.36
C ARG A 68 6.47 9.08 13.59
N ARG A 69 5.26 8.93 13.07
CA ARG A 69 4.16 9.90 13.19
C ARG A 69 3.21 9.61 14.37
N ARG A 70 3.46 8.55 15.14
CA ARG A 70 2.72 8.32 16.39
C ARG A 70 3.14 9.40 17.40
N PRO A 71 2.19 10.03 18.11
CA PRO A 71 2.49 11.00 19.16
C PRO A 71 3.29 10.37 20.30
#